data_AF-A0A2M9LRU0-F1
#
_entry.id   AF-A0A2M9LRU0-F1
#
_cell.length_a   1.000
_cell.length_b   1.000
_cell.length_c   1.000
_cell.angle_alpha   90.00
_cell.angle_beta   90.00
_cell.angle_gamma   90.00
#
_symmetry.space_group_name_H-M   'P 1'
#
loop_
_entity.id
_entity.type
_entity.pdbx_description
1 polymer ?
#
loop_
_entity_poly.entity_id
_entity_poly.type
_entity_poly.pdbx_seq_one_letter_code
_entity_poly.pdbx_strand_id
1 'polypeptide(L)'
;MWESAIAVIGTLAGGLMVTVTQQLTDRRRQREQHRERVADLTGQLLSAALRYRQLYWLRVDARRAGEPDPVVRADFYQARSDVTEARDRLALTVTDETLLRAAGRAAWSALGLSEIDPGVPQDGRYTPEIEAKLEAARQHTHTTHTELRQAAAGYGTASAPGRAVDTRSQST
;
A
#
# COMPACT_ATOMS: atom_id res chain seq x y z
N MET A 1 50.13 -31.51 27.27
CA MET A 1 49.55 -31.16 25.95
C MET A 1 48.01 -31.18 25.92
N TRP A 2 47.32 -31.56 27.02
CA TRP A 2 45.84 -31.63 27.08
C TRP A 2 45.18 -30.25 27.25
N GLU A 3 45.83 -29.31 27.92
CA GLU A 3 45.32 -27.95 28.16
C GLU A 3 45.19 -27.11 26.88
N SER A 4 46.06 -27.33 25.89
CA SER A 4 46.01 -26.63 24.61
C SER A 4 44.82 -27.05 23.73
N ALA A 5 44.31 -28.27 23.89
CA ALA A 5 43.15 -28.76 23.14
C ALA A 5 41.83 -28.13 23.62
N ILE A 6 41.71 -27.87 24.93
CA ILE A 6 40.52 -27.25 25.53
C ILE A 6 40.40 -25.77 25.13
N ALA A 7 41.53 -25.05 25.03
CA ALA A 7 41.54 -23.66 24.60
C ALA A 7 41.09 -23.46 23.14
N VAL A 8 41.49 -24.36 22.23
CA VAL A 8 41.12 -24.29 20.80
C VAL A 8 39.63 -24.58 20.60
N ILE A 9 39.06 -25.54 21.34
CA ILE A 9 37.63 -25.86 21.29
C ILE A 9 36.77 -24.71 21.84
N GLY A 10 37.19 -24.08 22.95
CA GLY A 10 36.47 -22.92 23.51
C GLY A 10 36.41 -21.72 22.56
N THR A 11 37.46 -21.51 21.77
CA THR A 11 37.53 -20.39 20.81
C THR A 11 36.72 -20.65 19.54
N LEU A 12 36.73 -21.89 19.03
CA LEU A 12 35.88 -22.29 17.89
C LEU A 12 34.38 -22.27 18.23
N ALA A 13 34.01 -22.71 19.44
CA ALA A 13 32.64 -22.63 19.92
C ALA A 13 32.18 -21.17 20.14
N GLY A 14 33.04 -20.31 20.69
CA GLY A 14 32.78 -18.88 20.84
C GLY A 14 32.60 -18.15 19.51
N GLY A 15 33.45 -18.43 18.51
CA GLY A 15 33.34 -17.85 17.17
C GLY A 15 32.07 -18.26 16.43
N LEU A 16 31.68 -19.54 16.51
CA LEU A 16 30.44 -20.03 15.92
C LEU A 16 29.20 -19.40 16.57
N MET A 17 29.19 -19.25 17.90
CA MET A 17 28.06 -18.67 18.62
C MET A 17 27.90 -17.17 18.37
N VAL A 18 29.01 -16.43 18.24
CA VAL A 18 29.01 -15.02 17.82
C VAL A 18 28.49 -14.87 16.39
N THR A 19 28.90 -15.74 15.47
CA THR A 19 28.45 -15.68 14.08
C THR A 19 26.95 -15.97 13.94
N VAL A 20 26.44 -16.97 14.69
CA VAL A 20 25.00 -17.32 14.68
C VAL A 20 24.15 -16.21 15.29
N THR A 21 24.58 -15.64 16.41
CA THR A 21 23.86 -14.53 17.06
C THR A 21 23.87 -13.28 16.19
N GLN A 22 25.01 -12.93 15.58
CA GLN A 22 25.13 -11.83 14.61
C GLN A 22 24.18 -12.03 13.42
N GLN A 23 24.17 -13.23 12.82
CA GLN A 23 23.31 -13.54 11.68
C GLN A 23 21.82 -13.45 12.03
N LEU A 24 21.43 -13.79 13.26
CA LEU A 24 20.05 -13.63 13.73
C LEU A 24 19.69 -12.16 13.97
N THR A 25 20.57 -11.35 14.57
CA THR A 25 20.33 -9.90 14.71
C THR A 25 20.28 -9.20 13.37
N ASP A 26 21.15 -9.55 12.43
CA ASP A 26 21.18 -8.91 11.10
C ASP A 26 19.92 -9.24 10.31
N ARG A 27 19.44 -10.49 10.39
CA ARG A 27 18.14 -10.88 9.80
C ARG A 27 16.97 -10.13 10.43
N ARG A 28 16.98 -9.90 11.74
CA ARG A 28 15.93 -9.12 12.42
C ARG A 28 15.95 -7.67 11.97
N ARG A 29 17.12 -7.03 11.96
CA ARG A 29 17.31 -5.67 11.47
C ARG A 29 16.89 -5.49 10.02
N GLN A 30 17.27 -6.42 9.14
CA GLN A 30 16.86 -6.40 7.73
C GLN A 30 15.35 -6.48 7.57
N ARG A 31 14.65 -7.30 8.38
CA ARG A 31 13.19 -7.40 8.36
C ARG A 31 12.52 -6.12 8.85
N GLU A 32 13.05 -5.51 9.91
CA GLU A 32 12.54 -4.24 10.44
C GLU A 32 12.72 -3.11 9.41
N GLN A 33 13.92 -2.96 8.84
CA GLN A 33 14.20 -1.99 7.78
C GLN A 33 13.32 -2.21 6.56
N HIS A 34 13.08 -3.46 6.18
CA HIS A 34 12.17 -3.77 5.09
C HIS A 34 10.73 -3.35 5.40
N ARG A 35 10.23 -3.64 6.61
CA ARG A 35 8.89 -3.21 7.04
C ARG A 35 8.74 -1.68 7.04
N GLU A 36 9.74 -0.96 7.56
CA GLU A 36 9.75 0.51 7.54
C GLU A 36 9.69 1.04 6.11
N ARG A 37 10.51 0.47 5.21
CA ARG A 37 10.50 0.85 3.78
C ARG A 37 9.14 0.59 3.13
N VAL A 38 8.50 -0.52 3.44
CA VAL A 38 7.16 -0.85 2.92
C VAL A 38 6.10 0.11 3.46
N ALA A 39 6.18 0.46 4.75
CA ALA A 39 5.29 1.44 5.36
C ALA A 39 5.44 2.83 4.70
N ASP A 40 6.68 3.26 4.46
CA ASP A 40 6.97 4.54 3.78
C ASP A 40 6.43 4.56 2.35
N LEU A 41 6.76 3.54 1.54
CA LEU A 41 6.26 3.43 0.16
C LEU A 41 4.72 3.37 0.09
N THR A 42 4.09 2.68 1.04
CA THR A 42 2.63 2.65 1.14
C THR A 42 2.08 4.02 1.52
N GLY A 43 2.73 4.74 2.44
CA GLY A 43 2.40 6.12 2.80
C GLY A 43 2.48 7.07 1.61
N GLN A 44 3.52 6.94 0.77
CA GLN A 44 3.66 7.72 -0.46
C GLN A 44 2.49 7.48 -1.42
N LEU A 45 2.08 6.22 -1.62
CA LEU A 45 0.92 5.90 -2.46
C LEU A 45 -0.39 6.47 -1.89
N LEU A 46 -0.62 6.31 -0.59
CA LEU A 46 -1.81 6.86 0.07
C LEU A 46 -1.86 8.39 -0.07
N SER A 47 -0.72 9.06 0.11
CA SER A 47 -0.60 10.51 -0.04
C SER A 47 -0.88 10.97 -1.47
N ALA A 48 -0.28 10.31 -2.46
CA ALA A 48 -0.51 10.61 -3.88
C ALA A 48 -1.98 10.44 -4.26
N ALA A 49 -2.62 9.35 -3.81
CA ALA A 49 -4.04 9.09 -4.06
C ALA A 49 -4.94 10.15 -3.40
N LEU A 50 -4.62 10.58 -2.17
CA LEU A 50 -5.34 11.65 -1.49
C LEU A 50 -5.20 12.99 -2.21
N ARG A 51 -4.00 13.34 -2.67
CA ARG A 51 -3.75 14.56 -3.45
C ARG A 51 -4.58 14.55 -4.74
N TYR A 52 -4.55 13.45 -5.49
CA TYR A 52 -5.33 13.32 -6.72
C TYR A 52 -6.83 13.51 -6.45
N ARG A 53 -7.35 12.84 -5.41
CA ARG A 53 -8.74 12.95 -4.98
C ARG A 53 -9.10 14.39 -4.59
N GLN A 54 -8.24 15.08 -3.85
CA GLN A 54 -8.44 16.48 -3.47
C GLN A 54 -8.57 17.37 -4.71
N LEU A 55 -7.64 17.27 -5.66
CA LEU A 55 -7.69 18.04 -6.90
C LEU A 55 -8.97 17.76 -7.69
N TYR A 56 -9.39 16.50 -7.78
CA TYR A 56 -10.63 16.13 -8.44
C TYR A 56 -11.86 16.81 -7.79
N TRP A 57 -11.99 16.73 -6.46
CA TRP A 57 -13.14 17.32 -5.77
C TRP A 57 -13.15 18.85 -5.80
N LEU A 58 -11.99 19.50 -5.78
CA LEU A 58 -11.92 20.95 -5.97
C LEU A 58 -12.51 21.39 -7.32
N ARG A 59 -12.31 20.61 -8.39
CA ARG A 59 -12.95 20.87 -9.69
C ARG A 59 -14.46 20.71 -9.66
N VAL A 60 -14.93 19.66 -8.99
CA VAL A 60 -16.36 19.37 -8.85
C VAL A 60 -17.04 20.51 -8.07
N ASP A 61 -16.45 20.93 -6.96
CA ASP A 61 -17.00 22.00 -6.12
C ASP A 61 -16.96 23.37 -6.84
N ALA A 62 -15.86 23.70 -7.53
CA ALA A 62 -15.79 24.93 -8.33
C ALA A 62 -16.86 24.95 -9.44
N ARG A 63 -17.08 23.82 -10.13
CA ARG A 63 -18.15 23.72 -11.14
C ARG A 63 -19.53 23.92 -10.53
N ARG A 64 -19.80 23.35 -9.36
CA ARG A 64 -21.07 23.57 -8.64
C ARG A 64 -21.28 25.03 -8.27
N ALA A 65 -20.22 25.72 -7.88
CA ALA A 65 -20.25 27.15 -7.55
C ALA A 65 -20.32 28.05 -8.80
N GLY A 66 -20.18 27.51 -10.01
CA GLY A 66 -20.04 28.31 -11.24
C GLY A 66 -18.72 29.07 -11.31
N GLU A 67 -17.72 28.64 -10.55
CA GLU A 67 -16.40 29.26 -10.46
C GLU A 67 -15.44 28.66 -11.51
N PRO A 68 -14.39 29.41 -11.91
CA PRO A 68 -13.32 28.87 -12.74
C PRO A 68 -12.65 27.66 -12.09
N ASP A 69 -12.22 26.69 -12.90
CA ASP A 69 -11.47 25.52 -12.43
C ASP A 69 -10.18 25.97 -11.71
N PRO A 70 -10.03 25.74 -10.40
CA PRO A 70 -8.87 26.19 -9.64
C PRO A 70 -7.64 25.31 -9.86
N VAL A 71 -7.79 24.16 -10.52
CA VAL A 71 -6.73 23.17 -10.70
C VAL A 71 -6.11 23.29 -12.07
N VAL A 72 -4.85 23.74 -12.09
CA VAL A 72 -4.04 23.80 -13.30
C VAL A 72 -3.93 22.40 -13.91
N ARG A 73 -4.11 22.32 -15.24
CA ARG A 73 -4.09 21.04 -15.97
C ARG A 73 -2.79 20.25 -15.74
N ALA A 74 -1.65 20.95 -15.63
CA ALA A 74 -0.36 20.34 -15.32
C ALA A 74 -0.35 19.64 -13.95
N ASP A 75 -0.93 20.26 -12.91
CA ASP A 75 -0.97 19.68 -11.56
C ASP A 75 -1.76 18.38 -11.51
N PHE A 76 -2.83 18.29 -12.30
CA PHE A 76 -3.64 17.07 -12.38
C PHE A 76 -2.90 15.94 -13.09
N TYR A 77 -2.15 16.25 -14.16
CA TYR A 77 -1.28 15.26 -14.80
C TYR A 77 -0.14 14.83 -13.89
N GLN A 78 0.46 15.77 -13.16
CA GLN A 78 1.48 15.43 -12.18
C GLN A 78 0.92 14.51 -11.09
N ALA A 79 -0.24 14.83 -10.52
CA ALA A 79 -0.87 13.98 -9.52
C ALA A 79 -1.20 12.58 -10.06
N ARG A 80 -1.59 12.45 -11.34
CA ARG A 80 -1.77 11.13 -11.98
C ARG A 80 -0.46 10.36 -12.03
N SER A 81 0.62 11.00 -12.48
CA SER A 81 1.96 10.41 -12.53
C SER A 81 2.45 9.99 -11.15
N ASP A 82 2.26 10.84 -10.13
CA ASP A 82 2.66 10.56 -8.75
C ASP A 82 1.98 9.29 -8.20
N VAL A 83 0.68 9.11 -8.48
CA VAL A 83 -0.06 7.89 -8.07
C VAL A 83 0.51 6.64 -8.75
N THR A 84 0.76 6.71 -10.06
CA THR A 84 1.34 5.58 -10.81
C THR A 84 2.74 5.26 -10.31
N GLU A 85 3.58 6.27 -10.15
CA GLU A 85 4.97 6.12 -9.70
C GLU A 85 5.05 5.52 -8.30
N ALA A 86 4.25 6.00 -7.35
CA ALA A 86 4.21 5.46 -5.99
C ALA A 86 3.75 4.00 -5.96
N ARG A 87 2.74 3.65 -6.78
CA ARG A 87 2.27 2.27 -6.94
C ARG A 87 3.38 1.37 -7.48
N ASP A 88 4.07 1.80 -8.54
CA ASP A 88 5.09 0.99 -9.21
C ASP A 88 6.30 0.78 -8.29
N ARG A 89 6.73 1.82 -7.56
CA ARG A 89 7.79 1.69 -6.53
C ARG A 89 7.43 0.67 -5.45
N LEU A 90 6.20 0.69 -4.95
CA LEU A 90 5.72 -0.30 -3.99
C LEU A 90 5.75 -1.71 -4.61
N ALA A 91 5.23 -1.86 -5.83
CA ALA A 91 5.18 -3.13 -6.54
C ALA A 91 6.56 -3.74 -6.83
N LEU A 92 7.58 -2.91 -7.04
CA LEU A 92 8.97 -3.34 -7.20
C LEU A 92 9.65 -3.75 -5.88
N THR A 93 9.05 -3.42 -4.73
CA THR A 93 9.65 -3.65 -3.41
C THR A 93 9.04 -4.84 -2.68
N VAL A 94 7.75 -5.15 -2.91
CA VAL A 94 7.02 -6.18 -2.17
C VAL A 94 6.48 -7.28 -3.08
N THR A 95 6.42 -8.51 -2.55
CA THR A 95 5.79 -9.66 -3.22
C THR A 95 4.48 -10.09 -2.55
N ASP A 96 4.07 -9.44 -1.46
CA ASP A 96 2.84 -9.77 -0.75
C ASP A 96 1.62 -9.43 -1.60
N GLU A 97 0.92 -10.46 -2.07
CA GLU A 97 -0.23 -10.30 -2.97
C GLU A 97 -1.41 -9.56 -2.34
N THR A 98 -1.56 -9.62 -1.02
CA THR A 98 -2.65 -8.91 -0.33
C THR A 98 -2.39 -7.41 -0.36
N LEU A 99 -1.16 -7.01 -0.04
CA LEU A 99 -0.72 -5.63 -0.13
C LEU A 99 -0.73 -5.12 -1.57
N LEU A 100 -0.20 -5.88 -2.53
CA LEU A 100 -0.19 -5.49 -3.94
C LEU A 100 -1.61 -5.31 -4.50
N ARG A 101 -2.55 -6.19 -4.17
CA ARG A 101 -3.96 -6.05 -4.59
C ARG A 101 -4.61 -4.83 -3.96
N ALA A 102 -4.40 -4.58 -2.67
CA ALA A 102 -4.94 -3.40 -2.00
C ALA A 102 -4.35 -2.10 -2.58
N ALA A 103 -3.04 -2.09 -2.85
CA ALA A 103 -2.35 -0.96 -3.49
C ALA A 103 -2.91 -0.67 -4.89
N GLY A 104 -3.10 -1.72 -5.70
CA GLY A 104 -3.72 -1.61 -7.02
C GLY A 104 -5.13 -1.02 -6.93
N ARG A 105 -5.97 -1.52 -6.03
CA ARG A 105 -7.35 -1.01 -5.86
C ARG A 105 -7.38 0.46 -5.44
N ALA A 106 -6.53 0.87 -4.50
CA ALA A 106 -6.45 2.27 -4.05
C ALA A 106 -5.95 3.22 -5.15
N ALA A 107 -4.95 2.80 -5.93
CA ALA A 107 -4.44 3.59 -7.05
C ALA A 107 -5.50 3.75 -8.15
N TRP A 108 -6.09 2.64 -8.59
CA TRP A 108 -7.06 2.65 -9.69
C TRP A 108 -8.38 3.32 -9.30
N SER A 109 -8.84 3.19 -8.06
CA SER A 109 -10.03 3.91 -7.59
C SER A 109 -9.83 5.42 -7.61
N ALA A 110 -8.64 5.91 -7.23
CA ALA A 110 -8.31 7.33 -7.31
C ALA A 110 -8.24 7.81 -8.76
N LEU A 111 -7.47 7.12 -9.62
CA LEU A 111 -7.32 7.50 -11.03
C LEU A 111 -8.65 7.44 -11.80
N GLY A 112 -9.49 6.45 -11.49
CA GLY A 112 -10.81 6.26 -12.07
C GLY A 112 -11.79 7.42 -11.82
N LEU A 113 -11.53 8.30 -10.85
CA LEU A 113 -12.32 9.53 -10.68
C LEU A 113 -12.35 10.37 -11.97
N SER A 114 -11.26 10.37 -12.75
CA SER A 114 -11.21 11.14 -14.01
C SER A 114 -12.11 10.59 -15.11
N GLU A 115 -12.64 9.37 -14.97
CA GLU A 115 -13.58 8.78 -15.91
C GLU A 115 -15.01 9.27 -15.68
N ILE A 116 -15.27 9.92 -14.54
CA ILE A 116 -16.53 10.57 -14.24
C ILE A 116 -16.44 12.01 -14.77
N ASP A 117 -17.06 12.25 -15.92
CA ASP A 117 -17.36 13.61 -16.35
C ASP A 117 -18.71 14.04 -15.77
N PRO A 118 -18.75 14.95 -14.79
CA PRO A 118 -20.00 15.38 -14.19
C PRO A 118 -20.80 16.34 -15.09
N GLY A 119 -20.20 16.84 -16.18
CA GLY A 119 -20.82 17.84 -17.04
C GLY A 119 -21.00 19.19 -16.37
N VAL A 120 -22.02 19.93 -16.82
CA VAL A 120 -22.38 21.26 -16.28
C VAL A 120 -23.53 21.10 -15.29
N PRO A 121 -23.39 21.57 -14.04
CA PRO A 121 -24.48 21.54 -13.07
C PRO A 121 -25.58 22.55 -13.41
N GLN A 122 -26.82 22.24 -13.03
CA GLN A 122 -27.97 23.14 -13.08
C GLN A 122 -28.31 23.55 -11.65
N ASP A 123 -28.36 24.84 -11.38
CA ASP A 123 -28.62 25.41 -10.05
C ASP A 123 -27.73 24.80 -8.94
N GLY A 124 -26.44 24.61 -9.25
CA GLY A 124 -25.45 24.07 -8.32
C GLY A 124 -25.53 22.56 -8.08
N ARG A 125 -26.35 21.82 -8.83
CA ARG A 125 -26.50 20.36 -8.72
C ARG A 125 -26.29 19.66 -10.06
N TYR A 126 -25.72 18.46 -10.03
CA TYR A 126 -25.68 17.61 -11.21
C TYR A 126 -26.97 16.79 -11.34
N THR A 127 -27.12 16.06 -12.45
CA THR A 127 -28.23 15.12 -12.58
C THR A 127 -28.17 14.07 -11.46
N PRO A 128 -29.31 13.49 -11.04
CA PRO A 128 -29.33 12.47 -9.99
C PRO A 128 -28.39 11.29 -10.28
N GLU A 129 -28.21 10.88 -11.54
CA GLU A 129 -27.30 9.80 -11.89
C GLU A 129 -25.83 10.18 -11.66
N ILE A 130 -25.44 11.43 -11.96
CA ILE A 130 -24.09 11.93 -11.72
C ILE A 130 -23.83 12.07 -10.23
N GLU A 131 -24.78 12.59 -9.46
CA GLU A 131 -24.66 12.68 -8.00
C GLU A 131 -24.45 11.30 -7.36
N ALA A 132 -25.23 10.30 -7.80
CA ALA A 132 -25.06 8.93 -7.34
C ALA A 132 -23.69 8.35 -7.72
N LYS A 133 -23.18 8.62 -8.93
CA LYS A 133 -21.84 8.20 -9.35
C LYS A 133 -20.73 8.87 -8.54
N LEU A 134 -20.84 10.17 -8.29
CA LEU A 134 -19.86 10.91 -7.48
C LEU A 134 -19.84 10.38 -6.04
N GLU A 135 -20.99 10.11 -5.44
CA GLU A 135 -21.06 9.54 -4.10
C GLU A 135 -20.51 8.11 -4.05
N ALA A 136 -20.88 7.26 -5.01
CA ALA A 136 -20.33 5.92 -5.13
C ALA A 136 -18.80 5.94 -5.26
N ALA A 137 -18.26 6.86 -6.06
CA ALA A 137 -16.82 7.02 -6.24
C ALA A 137 -16.12 7.54 -4.98
N ARG A 138 -16.75 8.47 -4.25
CA ARG A 138 -16.26 8.93 -2.94
C ARG A 138 -16.17 7.77 -1.96
N GLN A 139 -17.22 6.97 -1.86
CA GLN A 139 -17.24 5.81 -0.98
C GLN A 139 -16.21 4.76 -1.42
N HIS A 140 -16.11 4.48 -2.71
CA HIS A 140 -15.18 3.50 -3.26
C HIS A 140 -13.70 3.88 -3.00
N THR A 141 -13.35 5.15 -3.21
CA THR A 141 -11.99 5.65 -2.92
C THR A 141 -11.69 5.61 -1.42
N HIS A 142 -12.65 5.90 -0.55
CA HIS A 142 -12.48 5.78 0.91
C HIS A 142 -12.27 4.33 1.36
N THR A 143 -13.08 3.41 0.85
CA THR A 143 -12.97 1.97 1.17
C THR A 143 -11.62 1.41 0.75
N THR A 144 -11.22 1.63 -0.51
CA THR A 144 -9.95 1.11 -1.03
C THR A 144 -8.72 1.73 -0.36
N HIS A 145 -8.78 3.01 0.02
CA HIS A 145 -7.77 3.65 0.86
C HIS A 145 -7.65 2.95 2.23
N THR A 146 -8.78 2.64 2.86
CA THR A 146 -8.82 1.94 4.15
C THR A 146 -8.26 0.52 4.05
N GLU A 147 -8.61 -0.20 2.98
CA GLU A 147 -8.08 -1.54 2.71
C GLU A 147 -6.56 -1.54 2.54
N LEU A 148 -6.00 -0.57 1.81
CA LEU A 148 -4.54 -0.43 1.66
C LEU A 148 -3.88 -0.16 3.02
N ARG A 149 -4.43 0.74 3.83
CA ARG A 149 -3.92 1.01 5.18
C ARG A 149 -3.95 -0.24 6.06
N GLN A 150 -5.02 -1.04 6.00
CA GLN A 150 -5.14 -2.28 6.76
C GLN A 150 -4.16 -3.35 6.27
N ALA A 151 -4.01 -3.52 4.96
CA ALA A 151 -3.04 -4.46 4.39
C ALA A 151 -1.60 -4.11 4.79
N ALA A 152 -1.25 -2.81 4.79
CA ALA A 152 0.04 -2.34 5.25
C ALA A 152 0.27 -2.57 6.76
N ALA A 153 -0.76 -2.35 7.59
CA ALA A 153 -0.66 -2.62 9.03
C ALA A 153 -0.48 -4.12 9.34
N GLY A 154 -1.05 -5.01 8.53
CA GLY A 154 -0.86 -6.45 8.63
C GLY A 154 0.45 -6.96 8.02
N TYR A 155 1.20 -6.12 7.30
CA TYR A 155 2.36 -6.54 6.53
C TYR A 155 3.48 -7.10 7.42
N GLY A 156 3.91 -8.33 7.11
CA GLY A 156 4.97 -9.01 7.85
C GLY A 156 4.57 -9.48 9.25
N THR A 157 3.30 -9.35 9.65
CA THR A 157 2.74 -10.19 10.72
C THR A 157 2.63 -11.60 10.16
N ALA A 158 3.04 -12.62 10.93
CA ALA A 158 2.93 -13.99 10.47
C ALA A 158 1.44 -14.30 10.27
N SER A 159 0.99 -14.39 9.00
CA SER A 159 -0.23 -15.12 8.69
C SER A 159 -0.10 -16.48 9.36
N ALA A 160 -1.03 -16.79 10.27
CA ALA A 160 -1.07 -18.05 11.00
C ALA A 160 -0.81 -19.22 10.02
N PRO A 161 0.01 -20.21 10.40
CA PRO A 161 0.33 -21.32 9.51
C PRO A 161 -0.96 -21.94 9.00
N GLY A 162 -1.00 -22.12 7.67
CA GLY A 162 -2.13 -22.70 6.96
C GLY A 162 -2.63 -23.93 7.70
N ARG A 163 -3.94 -23.96 7.92
CA ARG A 163 -4.68 -25.14 8.34
C ARG A 163 -4.30 -26.24 7.36
N ALA A 164 -3.42 -27.14 7.79
CA ALA A 164 -3.15 -28.36 7.06
C ALA A 164 -4.50 -29.03 6.83
N VAL A 165 -4.92 -29.09 5.58
CA VAL A 165 -6.02 -29.95 5.17
C VAL A 165 -5.50 -31.36 5.43
N ASP A 166 -5.98 -31.94 6.52
CA ASP A 166 -5.74 -33.34 6.87
C ASP A 166 -6.49 -34.17 5.82
N THR A 167 -5.86 -34.41 4.67
CA THR A 167 -6.30 -35.42 3.71
C THR A 167 -5.92 -36.78 4.26
N ARG A 168 -6.54 -37.17 5.38
CA ARG A 168 -6.60 -38.57 5.78
C ARG A 168 -7.80 -39.23 5.13
N SER A 169 -7.47 -40.03 4.13
CA SER A 169 -8.13 -41.26 3.71
C SER A 169 -9.40 -41.61 4.49
N GLN A 170 -10.55 -41.39 3.85
CA GLN A 170 -11.67 -42.31 4.02
C GLN A 170 -11.72 -43.19 2.77
N SER A 171 -10.97 -44.27 2.83
CA SER A 171 -11.27 -45.51 2.11
C SER A 171 -11.85 -46.46 3.14
N THR A 172 -13.17 -46.56 3.21
CA THR A 172 -13.90 -47.81 3.47
C THR A 172 -15.32 -47.68 2.97
#